data_AF-I0KEK3-F1
#
_entry.id   AF-I0KEK3-F1
#
_cell.length_a   1.000
_cell.length_b   1.000
_cell.length_c   1.000
_cell.angle_alpha   90.00
_cell.angle_beta   90.00
_cell.angle_gamma   90.00
#
_symmetry.space_group_name_H-M   'P 1'
#
loop_
_entity.id
_entity.type
_entity.pdbx_description
1 polymer ?
#
loop_
_entity_poly.entity_id
_entity_poly.type
_entity_poly.pdbx_seq_one_letter_code
_entity_poly.pdbx_strand_id
1 'polypeptide(L)'
;MILYNITMNVDLRIEREFLRWMKDVHVPDVMNTGLPINNNVLKLLTEIDNGGATYTFQYWFQTMEDFLTYQSRYQSALQQQVADRYTNRYTSFRTLLEEV
;
A
#
# COMPACT_ATOMS: atom_id res chain seq x y z
N MET A 1 -13.64 -10.81 -6.91
CA MET A 1 -13.27 -9.89 -5.80
C MET A 1 -12.48 -8.71 -6.34
N ILE A 2 -12.36 -7.61 -5.59
CA ILE A 2 -11.61 -6.42 -6.05
C ILE A 2 -10.25 -6.38 -5.37
N LEU A 3 -9.18 -6.23 -6.16
CA LEU A 3 -7.81 -6.07 -5.68
C LEU A 3 -7.36 -4.62 -5.87
N TYR A 4 -7.10 -3.93 -4.76
CA TYR A 4 -6.41 -2.66 -4.77
C TYR A 4 -4.92 -2.88 -4.55
N ASN A 5 -4.11 -2.59 -5.57
CA ASN A 5 -2.67 -2.76 -5.54
C ASN A 5 -1.96 -1.41 -5.53
N ILE A 6 -1.13 -1.18 -4.50
CA ILE A 6 -0.28 -0.01 -4.38
C ILE A 6 1.16 -0.46 -4.60
N THR A 7 1.78 0.01 -5.67
CA THR A 7 3.20 -0.22 -5.92
C THR A 7 3.99 1.00 -5.45
N MET A 8 5.02 0.77 -4.65
CA MET A 8 5.84 1.83 -4.06
C MET A 8 7.32 1.55 -4.32
N ASN A 9 8.03 2.50 -4.92
CA ASN A 9 9.49 2.48 -5.01
C ASN A 9 10.05 3.38 -3.91
N VAL A 10 10.97 2.85 -3.11
CA VAL A 10 11.41 3.44 -1.85
C VAL A 10 12.92 3.61 -1.84
N ASP A 11 13.42 4.75 -1.34
CA ASP A 11 14.84 5.02 -1.13
C ASP A 11 15.46 3.96 -0.19
N LEU A 12 16.54 3.32 -0.65
CA LEU A 12 17.26 2.26 0.08
C LEU A 12 17.70 2.69 1.49
N ARG A 13 17.93 3.99 1.71
CA ARG A 13 18.33 4.55 3.01
C ARG A 13 17.24 4.39 4.09
N ILE A 14 15.98 4.32 3.68
CA ILE A 14 14.84 4.16 4.60
C ILE A 14 14.16 2.79 4.48
N GLU A 15 14.51 1.96 3.50
CA GLU A 15 13.85 0.69 3.16
C GLU A 15 13.49 -0.16 4.39
N ARG A 16 14.48 -0.44 5.25
CA ARG A 16 14.28 -1.32 6.42
C ARG A 16 13.28 -0.74 7.42
N GLU A 17 13.34 0.56 7.67
CA GLU A 17 12.47 1.24 8.62
C GLU A 17 11.06 1.40 8.04
N PHE A 18 10.99 1.81 6.77
CA PHE A 18 9.78 1.88 5.97
C PHE A 18 9.02 0.56 5.99
N LEU A 19 9.67 -0.54 5.62
CA LEU A 19 9.03 -1.84 5.53
C LEU A 19 8.54 -2.32 6.90
N ARG A 20 9.31 -2.06 7.97
CA ARG A 20 8.89 -2.38 9.34
C ARG A 20 7.63 -1.60 9.71
N TRP A 21 7.62 -0.28 9.55
CA TRP A 21 6.46 0.53 9.91
C TRP A 21 5.23 0.21 9.05
N MET A 22 5.42 -0.05 7.75
CA MET A 22 4.31 -0.45 6.89
C MET A 22 3.67 -1.74 7.37
N LYS A 23 4.47 -2.75 7.76
CA LYS A 23 3.97 -4.05 8.24
C LYS A 23 3.39 -4.00 9.66
N ASP A 24 3.99 -3.21 10.54
CA ASP A 24 3.65 -3.20 11.96
C ASP A 24 2.55 -2.18 12.31
N VAL A 25 2.33 -1.17 11.45
CA VAL A 25 1.40 -0.06 11.72
C VAL A 25 0.45 0.20 10.55
N HIS A 26 0.97 0.61 9.40
CA HIS A 26 0.11 1.13 8.33
C HIS A 26 -0.83 0.07 7.72
N VAL A 27 -0.31 -1.12 7.39
CA VAL A 27 -1.12 -2.23 6.88
C VAL A 27 -2.17 -2.66 7.92
N PRO A 28 -1.82 -2.86 9.21
CA PRO A 28 -2.81 -3.04 10.27
C PRO A 28 -3.88 -1.94 10.34
N ASP A 29 -3.52 -0.66 10.25
CA ASP A 29 -4.48 0.45 10.28
C ASP A 29 -5.46 0.41 9.09
N VAL A 30 -4.98 0.04 7.90
CA VAL A 30 -5.82 -0.19 6.71
C VAL A 30 -6.78 -1.36 6.96
N MET A 31 -6.29 -2.49 7.50
CA MET A 31 -7.12 -3.65 7.80
C MET A 31 -8.14 -3.38 8.92
N ASN A 32 -7.79 -2.56 9.91
CA ASN A 32 -8.65 -2.18 11.04
C ASN A 32 -9.85 -1.30 10.61
N THR A 33 -9.88 -0.79 9.38
CA THR A 33 -11.11 -0.19 8.81
C THR A 33 -12.25 -1.21 8.66
N GLY A 34 -11.92 -2.50 8.64
CA GLY A 34 -12.88 -3.60 8.48
C GLY A 34 -13.39 -3.77 7.04
N LEU A 35 -12.87 -3.00 6.07
CA LEU A 35 -13.31 -3.05 4.68
C LEU A 35 -12.50 -4.02 3.82
N PRO A 36 -11.15 -4.05 3.89
CA PRO A 36 -10.40 -5.10 3.21
C PRO A 36 -10.54 -6.42 3.96
N ILE A 37 -10.71 -7.51 3.22
CA ILE A 37 -10.83 -8.88 3.76
C ILE A 37 -9.50 -9.64 3.74
N ASN A 38 -8.49 -9.15 3.02
CA ASN A 38 -7.15 -9.73 2.99
C ASN A 38 -6.10 -8.68 2.61
N ASN A 39 -4.83 -8.96 2.88
CA ASN A 39 -3.70 -8.17 2.39
C ASN A 39 -2.47 -9.01 2.08
N ASN A 40 -1.58 -8.46 1.24
CA ASN A 40 -0.24 -8.99 0.97
C ASN A 40 0.76 -7.83 0.92
N VAL A 41 1.99 -8.12 1.37
CA VAL A 41 3.16 -7.23 1.25
C VAL A 41 4.24 -8.00 0.50
N LEU A 42 4.50 -7.61 -0.75
CA LEU A 42 5.41 -8.32 -1.64
C LEU A 42 6.58 -7.41 -2.03
N LYS A 43 7.76 -8.00 -2.23
CA LYS A 43 8.93 -7.31 -2.78
C LYS A 43 9.06 -7.67 -4.26
N LEU A 44 9.30 -6.68 -5.12
CA LEU A 44 9.62 -6.93 -6.51
C LEU A 44 11.04 -7.53 -6.60
N LEU A 45 11.17 -8.71 -7.21
CA LEU A 45 12.46 -9.38 -7.38
C LEU A 45 13.17 -8.99 -8.68
N THR A 46 12.40 -8.62 -9.71
CA THR A 46 12.90 -8.20 -11.01
C THR A 46 13.06 -6.68 -11.05
N GLU A 47 13.86 -6.16 -10.11
CA GLU A 47 14.09 -4.72 -10.05
C GLU A 47 14.94 -4.22 -11.20
N ILE A 48 14.61 -3.02 -11.67
CA ILE A 48 15.47 -2.25 -12.57
C ILE A 48 16.37 -1.40 -11.67
N ASP A 49 17.67 -1.36 -11.93
CA ASP A 49 18.63 -0.58 -11.14
C ASP A 49 18.30 0.92 -11.21
N ASN A 50 17.43 1.37 -10.30
CA ASN A 50 16.83 2.71 -10.25
C ASN A 50 17.12 3.43 -8.92
N GLY A 51 18.01 2.87 -8.10
CA GLY A 51 18.39 3.44 -6.81
C GLY A 51 17.35 3.27 -5.69
N GLY A 52 16.34 2.42 -5.87
CA GLY A 52 15.31 2.12 -4.86
C GLY A 52 15.00 0.63 -4.75
N ALA A 53 14.10 0.31 -3.81
CA ALA A 53 13.48 -1.00 -3.69
C ALA A 53 11.96 -0.89 -3.84
N THR A 54 11.38 -1.73 -4.68
CA THR A 54 9.96 -1.71 -5.02
C THR A 54 9.21 -2.78 -4.25
N TYR A 55 8.11 -2.35 -3.65
CA TYR A 55 7.19 -3.17 -2.90
C TYR A 55 5.77 -3.00 -3.45
N THR A 56 4.96 -4.03 -3.33
CA THR A 56 3.52 -3.91 -3.52
C THR A 56 2.77 -4.19 -2.22
N PHE A 57 1.79 -3.34 -1.94
CA PHE A 57 0.83 -3.49 -0.85
C PHE A 57 -0.53 -3.74 -1.50
N GLN A 58 -1.07 -4.90 -1.24
CA GLN A 58 -2.28 -5.40 -1.87
C GLN A 58 -3.36 -5.56 -0.83
N TYR A 59 -4.57 -5.09 -1.16
CA TYR A 59 -5.74 -5.18 -0.30
C TYR A 59 -6.92 -5.70 -1.11
N TRP A 60 -7.57 -6.75 -0.62
CA TRP A 60 -8.74 -7.34 -1.27
C TRP A 60 -10.01 -6.80 -0.64
N PHE A 61 -10.96 -6.39 -1.48
CA PHE A 61 -12.30 -5.98 -1.10
C PHE A 61 -13.30 -6.97 -1.67
N GLN A 62 -14.34 -7.28 -0.88
CA GLN A 62 -15.39 -8.21 -1.30
C GLN A 62 -16.18 -7.63 -2.48
N THR A 63 -16.52 -6.34 -2.40
CA THR A 63 -17.29 -5.62 -3.42
C THR A 63 -16.64 -4.30 -3.81
N MET A 64 -17.10 -3.72 -4.93
CA MET A 64 -16.73 -2.36 -5.32
C MET A 64 -17.23 -1.31 -4.32
N GLU A 65 -18.37 -1.54 -3.68
CA GLU A 65 -18.93 -0.63 -2.67
C GLU A 65 -18.03 -0.52 -1.43
N ASP A 66 -17.45 -1.64 -0.98
CA ASP A 66 -16.49 -1.66 0.12
C ASP A 66 -15.24 -0.83 -0.23
N PHE A 67 -14.73 -0.98 -1.45
CA PHE A 67 -13.59 -0.21 -1.94
C PHE A 67 -13.90 1.30 -2.00
N LEU A 68 -15.06 1.69 -2.54
CA LEU A 68 -15.48 3.09 -2.61
C LEU A 68 -15.68 3.70 -1.22
N THR A 69 -16.19 2.91 -0.28
CA THR A 69 -16.30 3.30 1.13
C THR A 69 -14.92 3.52 1.75
N TYR A 70 -13.97 2.63 1.48
CA TYR A 70 -12.58 2.78 1.93
C TYR A 70 -11.94 4.05 1.35
N GLN A 71 -12.11 4.25 0.06
CA GLN A 71 -11.56 5.39 -0.67
C GLN A 71 -12.10 6.73 -0.15
N SER A 72 -13.41 6.82 0.05
CA SER A 72 -14.06 8.07 0.47
C SER A 72 -13.81 8.41 1.94
N ARG A 73 -13.73 7.41 2.83
CA ARG A 73 -13.69 7.64 4.28
C ARG A 73 -12.30 7.56 4.90
N TYR A 74 -11.41 6.71 4.38
CA TYR A 74 -10.16 6.35 5.06
C TYR A 74 -8.91 6.64 4.23
N GLN A 75 -8.98 6.51 2.91
CA GLN A 75 -7.79 6.56 2.05
C GLN A 75 -6.97 7.85 2.21
N SER A 76 -7.61 9.02 2.31
CA SER A 76 -6.90 10.30 2.43
C SER A 76 -6.04 10.37 3.70
N ALA A 77 -6.63 10.06 4.86
CA ALA A 77 -5.93 10.09 6.15
C ALA A 77 -4.78 9.07 6.20
N LEU A 78 -5.03 7.84 5.73
CA LEU A 78 -4.01 6.78 5.70
C LEU A 78 -2.85 7.14 4.76
N GLN A 79 -3.14 7.74 3.59
CA GLN A 79 -2.08 8.21 2.69
C GLN A 79 -1.26 9.34 3.29
N GLN A 80 -1.90 10.27 4.02
CA GLN A 80 -1.20 11.38 4.67
C GLN A 80 -0.19 10.87 5.71
N GLN A 81 -0.51 9.84 6.49
CA GLN A 81 0.43 9.23 7.45
C GLN A 81 1.73 8.76 6.79
N VAL A 82 1.63 8.14 5.60
CA VAL A 82 2.81 7.70 4.83
C VAL A 82 3.59 8.91 4.31
N ALA A 83 2.89 9.91 3.78
CA ALA A 83 3.48 11.12 3.21
C ALA A 83 4.24 11.94 4.27
N ASP A 84 3.66 12.11 5.46
CA ASP A 84 4.24 12.85 6.59
C ASP A 84 5.52 12.17 7.09
N ARG A 85 5.56 10.84 7.08
CA ARG A 85 6.70 10.07 7.60
C ARG A 85 7.85 9.96 6.59
N TYR A 86 7.54 9.88 5.29
CA TYR A 86 8.51 9.56 4.23
C TYR A 86 8.52 10.58 3.11
N THR A 87 8.31 11.86 3.44
CA THR A 87 8.28 12.96 2.48
C THR A 87 9.49 12.92 1.53
N ASN A 88 9.23 12.89 0.23
CA ASN A 88 10.26 12.84 -0.83
C ASN A 88 11.21 11.62 -0.77
N ARG A 89 10.80 10.51 -0.14
CA ARG A 89 11.59 9.27 -0.03
C ARG A 89 10.98 8.06 -0.72
N TYR A 90 9.82 8.23 -1.34
CA TYR A 90 9.18 7.18 -2.12
C TYR A 90 8.38 7.78 -3.28
N THR A 91 8.12 6.95 -4.27
CA THR A 91 7.09 7.19 -5.29
C THR A 91 6.06 6.06 -5.22
N SER A 92 4.82 6.32 -5.65
CA SER A 92 3.77 5.29 -5.62
C SER A 92 2.84 5.41 -6.82
N PHE A 93 2.37 4.28 -7.32
CA PHE A 93 1.25 4.20 -8.26
C PHE A 93 0.25 3.16 -7.79
N ARG A 94 -1.00 3.30 -8.24
CA ARG A 94 -2.13 2.49 -7.77
C ARG A 94 -2.86 1.89 -8.95
N THR A 95 -3.28 0.65 -8.80
CA THR A 95 -4.14 -0.05 -9.74
C THR A 95 -5.31 -0.69 -9.00
N LEU A 96 -6.44 -0.81 -9.68
CA LEU A 96 -7.63 -1.51 -9.21
C LEU A 96 -7.92 -2.64 -10.19
N LEU A 97 -7.94 -3.87 -9.71
CA LEU A 97 -8.14 -5.07 -10.51
C LEU A 97 -9.37 -5.82 -10.02
N GLU A 98 -9.97 -6.61 -10.91
CA GLU A 98 -11.05 -7.53 -10.59
C GLU A 98 -10.56 -8.97 -10.82
N GLU A 99 -10.85 -9.85 -9.87
CA GLU A 99 -10.68 -11.29 -10.02
C GLU A 99 -11.89 -11.87 -10.80
N VAL A 100 -11.58 -12.66 -11.83
CA VAL A 100 -12.53 -13.26 -12.80
C VAL A 100 -12.70 -14.76 -12.62
#